data_AF-A0A6N6BDD7-F1
#
_entry.id   AF-A0A6N6BDD7-F1
#
_cell.length_a   1.000
_cell.length_b   1.000
_cell.length_c   1.000
_cell.angle_alpha   90.00
_cell.angle_beta   90.00
_cell.angle_gamma   90.00
#
_symmetry.space_group_name_H-M   'P 1'
#
loop_
_entity.id
_entity.type
_entity.pdbx_description
1 polymer ?
#
loop_
_entity_poly.entity_id
_entity_poly.type
_entity_poly.pdbx_seq_one_letter_code
_entity_poly.pdbx_strand_id
1 'polypeptide(L)'
;MKIRLFFFASLVYLLIIAALVYNLNLGNYTFAISTFELNLPISLWVILPALFLMILALAHMSFYGFLKHLQYKNLIKDSKNYENFIIDIFLKKMSKVKFKTQEFQNIAKDTQALCFKEKIQNPKIDEIIDIFEHLEKKEFVELKKYKLDSNNEIFILNEKNRFQNDSNYAFSFIKNKDTLANELEIFAYKMVLENAPYSQIKTLKAQKNQDDILLLLDRFEKENLELNHVEIEVLLSMNTLDDKSYLHCAKILCKKIKPQVLIALFKKLKDSYSQALRAYLYTLAEFGMYDELLNELGNDQNEHKDFRLLLFLREHNKKIELEKLIQ
;
A
#
# COMPACT_ATOMS: atom_id res chain seq x y z
N MET A 1 16.54 42.73 25.29
CA MET A 1 17.30 43.23 26.46
C MET A 1 16.62 42.72 27.73
N LYS A 2 17.34 42.16 28.72
CA LYS A 2 16.67 41.71 29.96
C LYS A 2 16.10 42.97 30.65
N ILE A 3 14.81 42.99 30.96
CA ILE A 3 14.13 44.14 31.60
C ILE A 3 14.91 44.64 32.82
N ARG A 4 15.53 43.72 33.58
CA ARG A 4 16.42 44.03 34.72
C ARG A 4 17.65 44.89 34.35
N LEU A 5 18.29 44.61 33.21
CA LEU A 5 19.45 45.37 32.74
C LEU A 5 19.06 46.77 32.27
N PHE A 6 17.93 46.88 31.56
CA PHE A 6 17.41 48.18 31.13
C PHE A 6 17.03 49.06 32.32
N PHE A 7 16.32 48.49 33.31
CA PHE A 7 15.97 49.19 34.54
C PHE A 7 17.22 49.70 35.28
N PHE A 8 18.22 48.84 35.49
CA PHE A 8 19.44 49.21 36.19
C PHE A 8 20.25 50.28 35.45
N ALA A 9 20.45 50.11 34.14
CA ALA A 9 21.17 51.08 33.32
C ALA A 9 20.47 52.44 33.27
N SER A 10 19.14 52.45 33.14
CA SER A 10 18.34 53.68 33.13
C SER A 10 18.36 54.39 34.47
N LEU A 11 18.34 53.64 35.59
CA LEU A 11 18.43 54.23 36.94
C LEU A 11 19.81 54.84 37.20
N VAL A 12 20.88 54.14 36.83
CA VAL A 12 22.26 54.66 36.92
C VAL A 12 22.42 55.92 36.04
N TYR A 13 21.89 55.91 34.83
CA TYR A 13 21.91 57.07 33.94
C TYR A 13 21.20 58.29 34.54
N LEU A 14 20.00 58.09 35.11
CA LEU A 14 19.26 59.17 35.79
C LEU A 14 20.04 59.71 37.00
N LEU A 15 20.69 58.86 37.78
CA LEU A 15 21.52 59.28 38.92
C LEU A 15 22.74 60.10 38.49
N ILE A 16 23.41 59.70 37.40
CA ILE A 16 24.56 60.44 36.85
C ILE A 16 24.10 61.83 36.38
N ILE A 17 22.99 61.91 35.64
CA ILE A 17 22.44 63.19 35.20
C ILE A 17 22.04 64.05 36.39
N ALA A 18 21.38 63.46 37.39
CA ALA A 18 20.98 64.18 38.59
C ALA A 18 22.17 64.80 39.32
N ALA A 19 23.25 64.03 39.51
CA ALA A 19 24.47 64.49 40.16
C ALA A 19 25.18 65.59 39.36
N LEU A 20 25.23 65.47 38.02
CA LEU A 20 25.80 66.49 37.15
C LEU A 20 25.01 67.80 37.21
N VAL A 21 23.69 67.74 37.07
CA VAL A 21 22.83 68.94 37.08
C VAL A 21 22.79 69.59 38.46
N TYR A 22 22.88 68.81 39.54
CA TYR A 22 22.99 69.35 40.89
C TYR A 22 24.30 70.12 41.11
N ASN A 23 25.44 69.58 40.67
CA ASN A 23 26.74 70.25 40.78
C ASN A 23 26.81 71.59 40.01
N LEU A 24 25.99 71.77 38.98
CA LEU A 24 25.93 73.00 38.19
C LEU A 24 25.18 74.14 38.91
N ASN A 25 24.57 73.90 40.08
CA ASN A 25 23.90 74.92 40.91
C ASN A 25 22.99 75.87 40.11
N LEU A 26 22.14 75.31 39.25
CA LEU A 26 21.31 76.08 38.30
C LEU A 26 20.21 76.94 38.96
N GLY A 27 20.04 76.85 40.29
CA GLY A 27 19.02 77.58 41.05
C GLY A 27 17.66 76.86 41.11
N ASN A 28 16.65 77.60 41.53
CA ASN A 28 15.28 77.10 41.68
C ASN A 28 14.36 77.71 40.62
N TYR A 29 13.42 76.91 40.13
CA TYR A 29 12.38 77.34 39.21
C TYR A 29 11.02 77.24 39.89
N THR A 30 10.31 78.37 39.94
CA THR A 30 8.94 78.48 40.43
C THR A 30 7.96 78.27 39.28
N PHE A 31 7.28 77.11 39.30
CA PHE A 31 6.18 76.85 38.39
C PHE A 31 4.88 77.31 39.05
N ALA A 32 4.23 78.33 38.48
CA ALA A 32 2.98 78.87 38.97
C ALA A 32 1.83 78.57 38.00
N ILE A 33 0.81 77.84 38.46
CA ILE A 33 -0.48 77.70 37.78
C ILE A 33 -1.56 78.23 38.70
N SER A 34 -2.21 79.33 38.28
CA SER A 34 -3.29 79.98 39.02
C SER A 34 -2.90 80.31 40.47
N THR A 35 -3.38 79.57 41.47
CA THR A 35 -3.08 79.78 42.90
C THR A 35 -2.04 78.78 43.45
N PHE A 36 -1.51 77.91 42.61
CA PHE A 36 -0.54 76.88 43.02
C PHE A 36 0.86 77.30 42.57
N GLU A 37 1.72 77.60 43.54
CA GLU A 37 3.15 77.88 43.33
C GLU A 37 3.98 76.69 43.81
N LEU A 38 4.73 76.09 42.88
CA LEU A 38 5.61 74.97 43.17
C LEU A 38 7.05 75.37 42.87
N ASN A 39 7.81 75.61 43.93
CA ASN A 39 9.22 75.97 43.87
C ASN A 39 10.08 74.70 43.97
N LEU A 40 10.69 74.29 42.86
CA LEU A 40 11.59 73.14 42.85
C LEU A 40 12.95 73.50 42.22
N PRO A 41 14.04 72.85 42.67
CA PRO A 41 15.34 72.94 42.00
C PRO A 41 15.24 72.53 40.53
N ILE A 42 15.96 73.25 39.65
CA ILE A 42 15.99 72.95 38.21
C ILE A 42 16.50 71.52 37.94
N SER A 43 17.36 70.99 38.80
CA SER A 43 17.80 69.59 38.73
C SER A 43 16.65 68.59 38.74
N LEU A 44 15.59 68.85 39.51
CA LEU A 44 14.43 67.96 39.60
C LEU A 44 13.53 68.08 38.36
N TRP A 45 13.40 69.27 37.79
CA TRP A 45 12.67 69.52 36.55
C TRP A 45 13.31 68.83 35.33
N VAL A 46 14.64 68.67 35.30
CA VAL A 46 15.33 67.96 34.21
C VAL A 46 15.16 66.44 34.31
N ILE A 47 15.16 65.89 35.53
CA ILE A 47 15.06 64.44 35.76
C ILE A 47 13.63 63.93 35.53
N LEU A 48 12.63 64.74 35.87
CA LEU A 48 11.23 64.31 35.91
C LEU A 48 10.69 63.81 34.54
N PRO A 49 10.91 64.50 33.40
CA PRO A 49 10.53 63.99 32.08
C PRO A 49 11.26 62.70 31.71
N ALA A 50 12.55 62.58 32.04
CA ALA A 50 13.34 61.39 31.75
C ALA A 50 12.90 60.18 32.59
N LEU A 51 12.52 60.41 33.86
CA LEU A 51 11.94 59.39 34.73
C LEU A 51 10.58 58.93 34.23
N PHE A 52 9.74 59.85 33.75
CA PHE A 52 8.46 59.50 33.12
C PHE A 52 8.64 58.61 31.88
N LEU A 53 9.59 58.97 31.00
CA LEU A 53 9.93 58.15 29.81
C LEU A 53 10.45 56.76 30.19
N MET A 54 11.27 56.65 31.25
CA MET A 54 11.73 55.35 31.76
C MET A 54 10.55 54.47 32.19
N ILE A 55 9.57 55.01 32.92
CA ILE A 55 8.37 54.28 33.35
C ILE A 55 7.57 53.81 32.13
N LEU A 56 7.37 54.69 31.14
CA LEU A 56 6.63 54.34 29.93
C LEU A 56 7.32 53.23 29.13
N ALA A 57 8.65 53.28 29.01
CA ALA A 57 9.44 52.25 28.35
C ALA A 57 9.35 50.89 29.08
N LEU A 58 9.40 50.90 30.42
CA LEU A 58 9.22 49.69 31.23
C LEU A 58 7.82 49.09 31.07
N ALA A 59 6.78 49.93 31.06
CA ALA A 59 5.41 49.51 30.83
C ALA A 59 5.26 48.86 29.45
N HIS A 60 5.81 49.48 28.40
CA HIS A 60 5.81 48.93 27.05
C HIS A 60 6.52 47.57 26.97
N MET A 61 7.73 47.44 27.51
CA MET A 61 8.45 46.16 27.52
C MET A 61 7.70 45.07 28.31
N SER A 62 7.10 45.43 29.44
CA SER A 62 6.28 44.52 30.25
C SER A 62 5.05 44.05 29.48
N PHE A 63 4.37 44.95 28.76
CA PHE A 63 3.20 44.63 27.95
C PHE A 63 3.52 43.61 26.85
N TYR A 64 4.62 43.79 26.11
CA TYR A 64 5.06 42.80 25.12
C TYR A 64 5.46 41.46 25.76
N GLY A 65 6.09 41.50 26.93
CA GLY A 65 6.38 40.28 27.71
C GLY A 65 5.10 39.53 28.10
N PHE A 66 4.08 40.27 28.54
CA PHE A 66 2.77 39.72 28.90
C PHE A 66 2.04 39.12 27.69
N LEU A 67 2.00 39.83 26.54
CA LEU A 67 1.40 39.31 25.31
C LEU A 67 2.07 38.00 24.87
N LYS A 68 3.40 37.95 24.88
CA LYS A 68 4.16 36.73 24.56
C LYS A 68 3.85 35.60 25.54
N HIS A 69 3.70 35.91 26.82
CA HIS A 69 3.32 34.91 27.83
C HIS A 69 1.91 34.35 27.57
N LEU A 70 0.93 35.18 27.21
CA LEU A 70 -0.41 34.72 26.85
C LEU A 70 -0.42 33.81 25.61
N GLN A 71 0.34 34.18 24.58
CA GLN A 71 0.51 33.34 23.39
C GLN A 71 1.13 31.99 23.75
N TYR A 72 2.22 31.99 24.52
CA TYR A 72 2.89 30.76 24.94
C TYR A 72 2.01 29.88 25.85
N LYS A 73 1.21 30.49 26.73
CA LYS A 73 0.24 29.79 27.56
C LYS A 73 -0.81 29.06 26.73
N ASN A 74 -1.31 29.68 25.65
CA ASN A 74 -2.25 29.02 24.74
C ASN A 74 -1.59 27.86 24.00
N LEU A 75 -0.34 28.03 23.52
CA LEU A 75 0.42 26.94 22.88
C LEU A 75 0.63 25.74 23.80
N ILE A 76 1.03 25.97 25.06
CA ILE A 76 1.18 24.87 26.04
C ILE A 76 -0.16 24.16 26.29
N LYS A 77 -1.25 24.91 26.39
CA LYS A 77 -2.59 24.33 26.61
C LYS A 77 -3.03 23.52 25.40
N ASP A 78 -2.83 24.04 24.19
CA ASP A 78 -3.16 23.35 22.95
C ASP A 78 -2.31 22.09 22.76
N SER A 79 -1.03 22.10 23.15
CA SER A 79 -0.18 20.89 23.16
C SER A 79 -0.74 19.78 24.05
N LYS A 80 -1.19 20.10 25.26
CA LYS A 80 -1.83 19.11 26.15
C LYS A 80 -3.16 18.62 25.61
N ASN A 81 -3.94 19.52 25.02
CA ASN A 81 -5.18 19.16 24.35
C ASN A 81 -4.92 18.25 23.13
N TYR A 82 -3.79 18.41 22.46
CA TYR A 82 -3.42 17.62 21.30
C TYR A 82 -3.09 16.17 21.66
N GLU A 83 -2.47 15.93 22.83
CA GLU A 83 -2.30 14.57 23.37
C GLU A 83 -3.65 13.87 23.55
N ASN A 84 -4.63 14.55 24.17
CA ASN A 84 -5.98 13.99 24.33
C ASN A 84 -6.69 13.76 22.98
N PHE A 85 -6.48 14.67 22.03
CA PHE A 85 -7.00 14.55 20.67
C PHE A 85 -6.41 13.32 19.94
N ILE A 86 -5.11 13.07 20.06
CA ILE A 86 -4.47 11.87 19.53
C ILE A 86 -5.09 10.62 20.14
N ILE A 87 -5.28 10.59 21.46
CA ILE A 87 -5.92 9.46 22.15
C ILE A 87 -7.32 9.21 21.59
N ASP A 88 -8.13 10.27 21.41
CA ASP A 88 -9.47 10.17 20.82
C ASP A 88 -9.42 9.62 19.38
N ILE A 89 -8.46 10.07 18.56
CA ILE A 89 -8.27 9.59 17.18
C ILE A 89 -7.88 8.12 17.15
N PHE A 90 -6.95 7.68 18.00
CA PHE A 90 -6.59 6.26 18.09
C PHE A 90 -7.78 5.39 18.50
N LEU A 91 -8.67 5.94 19.33
CA LEU A 91 -9.94 5.29 19.71
C LEU A 91 -11.06 5.45 18.66
N LYS A 92 -10.77 6.04 17.49
CA LYS A 92 -11.72 6.33 16.41
C LYS A 92 -12.93 7.15 16.86
N LYS A 93 -12.76 8.06 17.83
CA LYS A 93 -13.82 8.95 18.33
C LYS A 93 -13.79 10.29 17.60
N MET A 94 -14.97 10.85 17.37
CA MET A 94 -15.11 12.25 16.96
C MET A 94 -14.69 13.15 18.12
N SER A 95 -13.44 13.63 18.08
CA SER A 95 -12.91 14.46 19.15
C SER A 95 -13.60 15.82 19.17
N LYS A 96 -14.06 16.23 20.36
CA LYS A 96 -14.67 17.55 20.61
C LYS A 96 -13.64 18.60 21.03
N VAL A 97 -12.36 18.25 21.00
CA VAL A 97 -11.26 19.12 21.44
C VAL A 97 -11.11 20.28 20.44
N LYS A 98 -11.18 21.51 20.96
CA LYS A 98 -10.98 22.74 20.18
C LYS A 98 -9.62 23.35 20.50
N PHE A 99 -8.86 23.66 19.46
CA PHE A 99 -7.57 24.35 19.56
C PHE A 99 -7.75 25.85 19.37
N LYS A 100 -7.01 26.65 20.14
CA LYS A 100 -7.04 28.11 20.04
C LYS A 100 -6.11 28.64 18.96
N THR A 101 -4.99 27.96 18.75
CA THR A 101 -3.94 28.35 17.81
C THR A 101 -4.23 27.76 16.42
N GLN A 102 -4.09 28.58 15.37
CA GLN A 102 -4.29 28.14 13.98
C GLN A 102 -3.34 27.00 13.59
N GLU A 103 -2.09 27.02 14.04
CA GLU A 103 -1.12 25.94 13.81
C GLU A 103 -1.63 24.57 14.31
N PHE A 104 -2.14 24.52 15.54
CA PHE A 104 -2.69 23.29 16.11
C PHE A 104 -4.01 22.88 15.44
N GLN A 105 -4.81 23.81 14.93
CA GLN A 105 -5.99 23.48 14.13
C GLN A 105 -5.62 22.82 12.81
N ASN A 106 -4.55 23.30 12.14
CA ASN A 106 -4.04 22.71 10.90
C ASN A 106 -3.45 21.32 11.16
N ILE A 107 -2.62 21.18 12.19
CA ILE A 107 -2.04 19.88 12.56
C ILE A 107 -3.13 18.87 12.96
N ALA A 108 -4.14 19.31 13.71
CA ALA A 108 -5.26 18.45 14.09
C ALA A 108 -6.04 17.94 12.87
N LYS A 109 -6.27 18.82 11.89
CA LYS A 109 -6.82 18.46 10.58
C LYS A 109 -5.93 17.43 9.88
N ASP A 110 -4.66 17.73 9.64
CA ASP A 110 -3.74 16.82 8.96
C ASP A 110 -3.67 15.42 9.63
N THR A 111 -3.79 15.37 10.96
CA THR A 111 -3.83 14.13 11.73
C THR A 111 -5.14 13.35 11.55
N GLN A 112 -6.27 14.04 11.41
CA GLN A 112 -7.54 13.41 11.02
C GLN A 112 -7.46 12.80 9.62
N ALA A 113 -6.85 13.52 8.66
CA ALA A 113 -6.64 13.01 7.31
C ALA A 113 -5.79 11.73 7.34
N LEU A 114 -4.73 11.71 8.15
CA LEU A 114 -3.87 10.53 8.27
C LEU A 114 -4.62 9.29 8.77
N CYS A 115 -5.50 9.45 9.76
CA CYS A 115 -6.17 8.32 10.40
C CYS A 115 -7.48 7.90 9.71
N PHE A 116 -8.25 8.85 9.20
CA PHE A 116 -9.55 8.60 8.58
C PHE A 116 -9.52 8.62 7.06
N LYS A 117 -8.39 9.04 6.44
CA LYS A 117 -8.25 9.23 4.99
C LYS A 117 -9.32 10.16 4.40
N GLU A 118 -9.75 11.16 5.18
CA GLU A 118 -10.72 12.17 4.74
C GLU A 118 -10.00 13.40 4.17
N LYS A 119 -10.56 14.00 3.12
CA LYS A 119 -10.00 15.19 2.45
C LYS A 119 -10.19 16.44 3.30
N ILE A 120 -9.17 17.29 3.39
CA ILE A 120 -9.16 18.44 4.32
C ILE A 120 -8.80 19.76 3.62
N GLN A 121 -8.98 19.81 2.29
CA GLN A 121 -8.75 21.01 1.48
C GLN A 121 -7.28 21.46 1.50
N ASN A 122 -6.37 20.57 1.87
CA ASN A 122 -4.93 20.76 1.74
C ASN A 122 -4.49 20.00 0.49
N PRO A 123 -4.11 20.70 -0.60
CA PRO A 123 -3.92 20.08 -1.91
C PRO A 123 -2.90 18.94 -1.90
N LYS A 124 -1.84 19.07 -1.09
CA LYS A 124 -0.79 18.04 -1.00
C LYS A 124 -1.26 16.77 -0.30
N ILE A 125 -2.10 16.90 0.73
CA ILE A 125 -2.60 15.75 1.50
C ILE A 125 -3.75 15.10 0.76
N ASP A 126 -4.63 15.90 0.16
CA ASP A 126 -5.76 15.42 -0.63
C ASP A 126 -5.28 14.62 -1.85
N GLU A 127 -4.21 15.06 -2.53
CA GLU A 127 -3.56 14.28 -3.60
C GLU A 127 -3.06 12.91 -3.12
N ILE A 128 -2.52 12.82 -1.90
CA ILE A 128 -2.03 11.56 -1.32
C ILE A 128 -3.21 10.65 -0.95
N ILE A 129 -4.29 11.21 -0.42
CA ILE A 129 -5.53 10.48 -0.13
C ILE A 129 -6.12 9.92 -1.42
N ASP A 130 -6.16 10.71 -2.50
CA ASP A 130 -6.60 10.25 -3.82
C ASP A 130 -5.75 9.08 -4.31
N ILE A 131 -4.42 9.16 -4.18
CA ILE A 131 -3.52 8.03 -4.49
C ILE A 131 -3.92 6.79 -3.69
N PHE A 132 -4.18 6.90 -2.39
CA PHE A 132 -4.60 5.76 -1.57
C PHE A 132 -5.95 5.18 -2.01
N GLU A 133 -6.94 6.02 -2.32
CA GLU A 133 -8.23 5.57 -2.84
C GLU A 133 -8.08 4.82 -4.18
N HIS A 134 -7.26 5.35 -5.09
CA HIS A 134 -6.99 4.70 -6.38
C HIS A 134 -6.27 3.35 -6.19
N LEU A 135 -5.32 3.27 -5.26
CA LEU A 135 -4.64 2.02 -4.92
C LEU A 135 -5.59 0.98 -4.32
N GLU A 136 -6.53 1.41 -3.47
CA GLU A 136 -7.59 0.54 -2.92
C GLU A 136 -8.56 0.05 -4.02
N LYS A 137 -8.82 0.88 -5.02
CA LYS A 137 -9.62 0.52 -6.21
C LYS A 137 -8.87 -0.37 -7.21
N LYS A 138 -7.65 -0.82 -6.89
CA LYS A 138 -6.77 -1.62 -7.75
C LYS A 138 -6.29 -0.90 -9.01
N GLU A 139 -6.30 0.42 -9.01
CA GLU A 139 -5.79 1.22 -10.12
C GLU A 139 -4.27 1.43 -9.97
N PHE A 140 -3.59 1.62 -11.12
CA PHE A 140 -2.17 1.96 -11.15
C PHE A 140 -2.00 3.48 -11.08
N VAL A 141 -1.10 3.94 -10.21
CA VAL A 141 -0.82 5.37 -10.02
C VAL A 141 0.68 5.66 -10.19
N GLU A 142 1.04 6.76 -10.84
CA GLU A 142 2.45 7.11 -11.03
C GLU A 142 3.06 7.72 -9.76
N LEU A 143 3.81 6.89 -9.01
CA LEU A 143 4.43 7.25 -7.74
C LEU A 143 5.87 7.82 -7.86
N LYS A 144 6.40 7.98 -9.09
CA LYS A 144 7.79 8.43 -9.32
C LYS A 144 8.13 9.76 -8.63
N LYS A 145 7.12 10.63 -8.48
CA LYS A 145 7.19 11.94 -7.83
C LYS A 145 7.72 11.86 -6.39
N TYR A 146 7.41 10.76 -5.69
CA TYR A 146 7.67 10.57 -4.27
C TYR A 146 8.95 9.80 -3.96
N LYS A 147 9.65 9.28 -4.97
CA LYS A 147 10.91 8.52 -4.83
C LYS A 147 10.83 7.46 -3.72
N LEU A 148 9.76 6.66 -3.73
CA LEU A 148 9.54 5.59 -2.75
C LEU A 148 10.60 4.49 -2.91
N ASP A 149 10.97 3.87 -1.80
CA ASP A 149 11.85 2.71 -1.79
C ASP A 149 11.14 1.47 -2.36
N SER A 150 11.91 0.55 -2.94
CA SER A 150 11.40 -0.67 -3.56
C SER A 150 10.76 -1.64 -2.57
N ASN A 151 11.12 -1.52 -1.29
CA ASN A 151 10.57 -2.32 -0.19
C ASN A 151 9.32 -1.67 0.47
N ASN A 152 8.87 -0.52 -0.02
CA ASN A 152 7.70 0.15 0.56
C ASN A 152 6.41 -0.60 0.20
N GLU A 153 5.53 -0.83 1.18
CA GLU A 153 4.23 -1.51 1.00
C GLU A 153 3.37 -0.86 -0.11
N ILE A 154 3.36 0.48 -0.19
CA ILE A 154 2.61 1.24 -1.19
C ILE A 154 3.18 0.98 -2.59
N PHE A 155 4.51 0.91 -2.70
CA PHE A 155 5.18 0.62 -3.97
C PHE A 155 4.88 -0.81 -4.43
N ILE A 156 4.98 -1.78 -3.52
CA ILE A 156 4.66 -3.18 -3.78
C ILE A 156 3.19 -3.32 -4.21
N LEU A 157 2.26 -2.66 -3.51
CA LEU A 157 0.83 -2.69 -3.85
C LEU A 157 0.57 -2.07 -5.24
N ASN A 158 1.21 -0.95 -5.55
CA ASN A 158 1.05 -0.28 -6.83
C ASN A 158 1.60 -1.12 -7.99
N GLU A 159 2.75 -1.78 -7.82
CA GLU A 159 3.27 -2.72 -8.83
C GLU A 159 2.35 -3.94 -8.98
N LYS A 160 1.80 -4.48 -7.88
CA LYS A 160 0.78 -5.55 -7.94
C LYS A 160 -0.46 -5.12 -8.74
N ASN A 161 -0.98 -3.92 -8.50
CA ASN A 161 -2.10 -3.36 -9.26
C ASN A 161 -1.74 -3.19 -10.75
N ARG A 162 -0.51 -2.75 -11.04
CA ARG A 162 -0.02 -2.63 -12.42
C ARG A 162 0.03 -3.98 -13.12
N PHE A 163 0.52 -5.03 -12.45
CA PHE A 163 0.55 -6.38 -13.02
C PHE A 163 -0.85 -6.93 -13.30
N GLN A 164 -1.86 -6.54 -12.53
CA GLN A 164 -3.25 -6.91 -12.76
C GLN A 164 -3.84 -6.25 -14.01
N ASN A 165 -3.59 -4.95 -14.18
CA ASN A 165 -4.18 -4.17 -15.26
C ASN A 165 -3.40 -4.27 -16.58
N ASP A 166 -2.09 -4.51 -16.55
CA ASP A 166 -1.23 -4.61 -17.72
C ASP A 166 -0.40 -5.91 -17.73
N SER A 167 -0.95 -6.91 -18.42
CA SER A 167 -0.30 -8.23 -18.58
C SER A 167 1.00 -8.15 -19.41
N ASN A 168 1.14 -7.20 -20.33
CA ASN A 168 2.35 -7.04 -21.13
C ASN A 168 3.50 -6.52 -20.28
N TYR A 169 3.22 -5.59 -19.36
CA TYR A 169 4.22 -5.13 -18.40
C TYR A 169 4.65 -6.26 -17.46
N ALA A 170 3.70 -7.02 -16.91
CA ALA A 170 4.00 -8.19 -16.07
C ALA A 170 4.90 -9.19 -16.81
N PHE A 171 4.60 -9.47 -18.08
CA PHE A 171 5.45 -10.32 -18.94
C PHE A 171 6.86 -9.75 -19.12
N SER A 172 6.99 -8.46 -19.44
CA SER A 172 8.29 -7.81 -19.64
C SER A 172 9.17 -7.86 -18.37
N PHE A 173 8.55 -7.82 -17.19
CA PHE A 173 9.24 -7.86 -15.90
C PHE A 173 9.86 -9.23 -15.59
N ILE A 174 9.21 -10.32 -16.03
CA ILE A 174 9.64 -11.70 -15.73
C ILE A 174 10.33 -12.42 -16.90
N LYS A 175 10.21 -11.94 -18.15
CA LYS A 175 10.66 -12.65 -19.36
C LYS A 175 12.11 -13.15 -19.30
N ASN A 176 13.01 -12.40 -18.67
CA ASN A 176 14.43 -12.70 -18.62
C ASN A 176 14.86 -13.45 -17.34
N LYS A 177 13.93 -13.74 -16.42
CA LYS A 177 14.24 -14.32 -15.11
C LYS A 177 14.02 -15.84 -15.14
N ASP A 178 15.05 -16.57 -14.73
CA ASP A 178 15.04 -18.04 -14.68
C ASP A 178 14.55 -18.55 -13.31
N THR A 179 14.91 -17.85 -12.24
CA THR A 179 14.48 -18.13 -10.87
C THR A 179 13.63 -16.96 -10.34
N LEU A 180 12.48 -17.29 -9.74
CA LEU A 180 11.57 -16.33 -9.13
C LEU A 180 11.79 -16.38 -7.62
N ALA A 181 12.45 -15.38 -7.06
CA ALA A 181 12.80 -15.33 -5.63
C ALA A 181 11.97 -14.27 -4.89
N ASN A 182 11.58 -13.20 -5.58
CA ASN A 182 10.89 -12.08 -4.95
C ASN A 182 9.37 -12.25 -4.98
N GLU A 183 8.68 -11.77 -3.95
CA GLU A 183 7.20 -11.83 -3.86
C GLU A 183 6.52 -11.19 -5.08
N LEU A 184 7.06 -10.06 -5.57
CA LEU A 184 6.57 -9.39 -6.78
C LEU A 184 6.76 -10.22 -8.04
N GLU A 185 7.82 -11.03 -8.12
CA GLU A 185 8.09 -11.89 -9.28
C GLU A 185 7.12 -13.06 -9.33
N ILE A 186 6.87 -13.69 -8.18
CA ILE A 186 5.89 -14.77 -8.05
C ILE A 186 4.49 -14.25 -8.40
N PHE A 187 4.14 -13.05 -7.90
CA PHE A 187 2.85 -12.43 -8.20
C PHE A 187 2.73 -12.07 -9.69
N ALA A 188 3.74 -11.44 -10.29
CA ALA A 188 3.76 -11.12 -11.71
C ALA A 188 3.65 -12.39 -12.57
N TYR A 189 4.36 -13.47 -12.20
CA TYR A 189 4.27 -14.76 -12.87
C TYR A 189 2.84 -15.32 -12.86
N LYS A 190 2.19 -15.33 -11.69
CA LYS A 190 0.80 -15.76 -11.56
C LYS A 190 -0.16 -14.92 -12.42
N MET A 191 0.00 -13.60 -12.42
CA MET A 191 -0.84 -12.72 -13.25
C MET A 191 -0.65 -12.97 -14.75
N VAL A 192 0.58 -13.25 -15.19
CA VAL A 192 0.87 -13.61 -16.58
C VAL A 192 0.21 -14.95 -16.93
N LEU A 193 0.27 -15.95 -16.05
CA LEU A 193 -0.41 -17.23 -16.27
C LEU A 193 -1.94 -17.12 -16.28
N GLU A 194 -2.53 -16.14 -15.60
CA GLU A 194 -3.99 -15.93 -15.57
C GLU A 194 -4.51 -15.11 -16.76
N ASN A 195 -3.77 -14.11 -17.23
CA ASN A 195 -4.29 -13.11 -18.17
C ASN A 195 -3.55 -13.04 -19.51
N ALA A 196 -2.29 -13.48 -19.61
CA ALA A 196 -1.51 -13.35 -20.84
C ALA A 196 -1.89 -14.42 -21.89
N PRO A 197 -1.63 -14.14 -23.19
CA PRO A 197 -1.76 -15.14 -24.25
C PRO A 197 -0.65 -16.20 -24.17
N TYR A 198 -0.93 -17.40 -24.68
CA TYR A 198 0.01 -18.52 -24.63
C TYR A 198 1.36 -18.25 -25.31
N SER A 199 1.35 -17.44 -26.39
CA SER A 199 2.56 -17.02 -27.10
C SER A 199 3.59 -16.34 -26.18
N GLN A 200 3.13 -15.57 -25.20
CA GLN A 200 3.99 -14.95 -24.19
C GLN A 200 4.42 -15.96 -23.13
N ILE A 201 3.49 -16.77 -22.63
CA ILE A 201 3.71 -17.79 -21.60
C ILE A 201 4.76 -18.83 -22.02
N LYS A 202 4.76 -19.22 -23.30
CA LYS A 202 5.75 -20.15 -23.88
C LYS A 202 7.18 -19.61 -23.84
N THR A 203 7.36 -18.30 -23.94
CA THR A 203 8.69 -17.66 -23.97
C THR A 203 9.30 -17.45 -22.59
N LEU A 204 8.54 -17.72 -21.52
CA LEU A 204 9.05 -17.66 -20.16
C LEU A 204 10.06 -18.77 -19.92
N LYS A 205 11.22 -18.40 -19.38
CA LYS A 205 12.30 -19.33 -19.04
C LYS A 205 12.06 -20.09 -17.74
N ALA A 206 11.25 -19.54 -16.84
CA ALA A 206 10.85 -20.20 -15.60
C ALA A 206 10.15 -21.54 -15.89
N GLN A 207 10.60 -22.59 -15.20
CA GLN A 207 9.95 -23.90 -15.24
C GLN A 207 8.53 -23.77 -14.69
N LYS A 208 7.56 -24.35 -15.42
CA LYS A 208 6.15 -24.38 -15.02
C LYS A 208 5.96 -25.56 -14.09
N ASN A 209 5.27 -25.39 -12.98
CA ASN A 209 4.93 -26.49 -12.07
C ASN A 209 3.65 -27.21 -12.52
N GLN A 210 3.32 -28.31 -11.85
CA GLN A 210 2.09 -29.08 -12.08
C GLN A 210 0.84 -28.20 -11.96
N ASP A 211 0.75 -27.35 -10.93
CA ASP A 211 -0.37 -26.43 -10.72
C ASP A 211 -0.50 -25.40 -11.85
N ASP A 212 0.62 -24.94 -12.40
CA ASP A 212 0.63 -23.99 -13.52
C ASP A 212 0.07 -24.63 -14.79
N ILE A 213 0.40 -25.90 -15.03
CA ILE A 213 -0.11 -26.66 -16.19
C ILE A 213 -1.62 -26.86 -16.08
N LEU A 214 -2.12 -27.22 -14.89
CA LEU A 214 -3.55 -27.37 -14.64
C LEU A 214 -4.29 -26.05 -14.85
N LEU A 215 -3.74 -24.94 -14.33
CA LEU A 215 -4.33 -23.61 -14.50
C LEU A 215 -4.44 -23.20 -15.98
N LEU A 216 -3.43 -23.50 -16.81
CA LEU A 216 -3.48 -23.23 -18.25
C LEU A 216 -4.54 -24.09 -18.97
N LEU A 217 -4.72 -25.34 -18.56
CA LEU A 217 -5.74 -26.22 -19.12
C LEU A 217 -7.16 -25.83 -18.69
N ASP A 218 -7.34 -25.36 -17.46
CA ASP A 218 -8.61 -24.79 -17.00
C ASP A 218 -8.97 -23.52 -17.77
N ARG A 219 -7.97 -22.69 -18.10
CA ARG A 219 -8.17 -21.52 -18.98
C ARG A 219 -8.57 -21.93 -20.39
N PHE A 220 -8.00 -23.01 -20.91
CA PHE A 220 -8.36 -23.58 -22.20
C PHE A 220 -9.79 -24.15 -22.19
N GLU A 221 -10.20 -24.84 -21.12
CA GLU A 221 -11.58 -25.33 -20.96
C GLU A 221 -12.60 -24.18 -21.03
N LYS A 222 -12.29 -23.06 -20.35
CA LYS A 222 -13.11 -21.85 -20.28
C LYS A 222 -13.01 -20.93 -21.50
N GLU A 223 -12.31 -21.34 -22.56
CA GLU A 223 -12.08 -20.57 -23.81
C GLU A 223 -11.34 -19.24 -23.64
N ASN A 224 -10.66 -19.04 -22.49
CA ASN A 224 -9.88 -17.83 -22.21
C ASN A 224 -8.44 -17.91 -22.76
N LEU A 225 -8.06 -19.04 -23.34
CA LEU A 225 -6.73 -19.29 -23.87
C LEU A 225 -6.82 -20.28 -25.03
N GLU A 226 -6.26 -19.93 -26.19
CA GLU A 226 -6.17 -20.81 -27.35
C GLU A 226 -4.86 -21.62 -27.30
N LEU A 227 -4.97 -22.96 -27.33
CA LEU A 227 -3.84 -23.89 -27.42
C LEU A 227 -3.96 -24.73 -28.68
N ASN A 228 -2.86 -24.87 -29.41
CA ASN A 228 -2.76 -25.84 -30.51
C ASN A 228 -2.36 -27.23 -30.00
N HIS A 229 -2.62 -28.29 -30.76
CA HIS A 229 -2.32 -29.67 -30.38
C HIS A 229 -0.85 -29.90 -30.00
N VAL A 230 0.07 -29.29 -30.73
CA VAL A 230 1.51 -29.34 -30.45
C VAL A 230 1.86 -28.67 -29.13
N GLU A 231 1.15 -27.59 -28.78
CA GLU A 231 1.41 -26.83 -27.56
C GLU A 231 0.95 -27.60 -26.32
N ILE A 232 -0.15 -28.35 -26.45
CA ILE A 232 -0.67 -29.24 -25.41
C ILE A 232 0.28 -30.42 -25.18
N GLU A 233 0.79 -31.02 -26.27
CA GLU A 233 1.80 -32.08 -26.18
C GLU A 233 3.05 -31.58 -25.42
N VAL A 234 3.54 -30.38 -25.77
CA VAL A 234 4.69 -29.77 -25.10
C VAL A 234 4.42 -29.52 -23.61
N LEU A 235 3.27 -28.94 -23.25
CA LEU A 235 2.91 -28.68 -21.84
C LEU A 235 2.87 -29.95 -21.00
N LEU A 236 2.28 -31.02 -21.54
CA LEU A 236 2.15 -32.30 -20.83
C LEU A 236 3.47 -33.08 -20.78
N SER A 237 4.39 -32.85 -21.70
CA SER A 237 5.73 -33.46 -21.69
C SER A 237 6.78 -32.71 -20.87
N MET A 238 6.50 -31.45 -20.50
CA MET A 238 7.50 -30.59 -19.84
C MET A 238 7.84 -31.06 -18.42
N ASN A 239 6.85 -31.59 -17.69
CA ASN A 239 7.00 -32.06 -16.32
C ASN A 239 6.31 -33.41 -16.10
N THR A 240 6.84 -34.19 -15.17
CA THR A 240 6.15 -35.39 -14.66
C THR A 240 4.94 -34.95 -13.82
N LEU A 241 3.74 -35.09 -14.37
CA LEU A 241 2.49 -34.90 -13.64
C LEU A 241 2.14 -36.16 -12.84
N ASP A 242 1.38 -36.01 -11.76
CA ASP A 242 0.81 -37.14 -11.03
C ASP A 242 -0.31 -37.82 -11.83
N ASP A 243 -0.60 -39.09 -11.49
CA ASP A 243 -1.67 -39.89 -12.12
C ASP A 243 -3.03 -39.15 -12.14
N LYS A 244 -3.38 -38.51 -11.02
CA LYS A 244 -4.62 -37.71 -10.90
C LYS A 244 -4.62 -36.48 -11.80
N SER A 245 -3.47 -35.82 -11.94
CA SER A 245 -3.36 -34.63 -12.77
C SER A 245 -3.43 -34.99 -14.25
N TYR A 246 -2.77 -36.07 -14.68
CA TYR A 246 -2.94 -36.58 -16.05
C TYR A 246 -4.39 -36.96 -16.34
N LEU A 247 -5.09 -37.61 -15.40
CA LEU A 247 -6.51 -37.94 -15.54
C LEU A 247 -7.36 -36.68 -15.69
N HIS A 248 -7.10 -35.64 -14.89
CA HIS A 248 -7.83 -34.38 -14.97
C HIS A 248 -7.60 -33.69 -16.32
N CYS A 249 -6.36 -33.64 -16.81
CA CYS A 249 -6.03 -33.14 -18.14
C CYS A 249 -6.81 -33.91 -19.23
N ALA A 250 -6.87 -35.25 -19.15
CA ALA A 250 -7.61 -36.07 -20.12
C ALA A 250 -9.11 -35.71 -20.13
N LYS A 251 -9.73 -35.55 -18.96
CA LYS A 251 -11.14 -35.16 -18.83
C LYS A 251 -11.44 -33.81 -19.51
N ILE A 252 -10.58 -32.81 -19.30
CA ILE A 252 -10.72 -31.49 -19.92
C ILE A 252 -10.57 -31.59 -21.45
N LEU A 253 -9.52 -32.27 -21.91
CA LEU A 253 -9.18 -32.33 -23.33
C LEU A 253 -10.17 -33.18 -24.15
N CYS A 254 -10.78 -34.22 -23.56
CA CYS A 254 -11.81 -35.03 -24.20
C CYS A 254 -13.00 -34.21 -24.68
N LYS A 255 -13.32 -33.09 -24.00
CA LYS A 255 -14.47 -32.22 -24.33
C LYS A 255 -14.20 -31.27 -25.50
N LYS A 256 -12.93 -30.99 -25.81
CA LYS A 256 -12.53 -29.93 -26.76
C LYS A 256 -11.70 -30.42 -27.94
N ILE A 257 -11.05 -31.58 -27.84
CA ILE A 257 -10.13 -32.10 -28.85
C ILE A 257 -10.73 -33.30 -29.60
N LYS A 258 -10.36 -33.43 -30.87
CA LYS A 258 -10.75 -34.57 -31.70
C LYS A 258 -10.23 -35.89 -31.10
N PRO A 259 -11.07 -36.94 -31.02
CA PRO A 259 -10.73 -38.21 -30.38
C PRO A 259 -9.39 -38.80 -30.80
N GLN A 260 -9.14 -38.88 -32.11
CA GLN A 260 -7.95 -39.52 -32.69
C GLN A 260 -6.65 -38.84 -32.25
N VAL A 261 -6.65 -37.51 -32.16
CA VAL A 261 -5.47 -36.73 -31.76
C VAL A 261 -5.18 -36.94 -30.28
N LEU A 262 -6.24 -37.00 -29.46
CA LEU A 262 -6.11 -37.13 -28.03
C LEU A 262 -5.61 -38.52 -27.61
N ILE A 263 -6.16 -39.57 -28.23
CA ILE A 263 -5.71 -40.96 -28.02
C ILE A 263 -4.22 -41.09 -28.38
N ALA A 264 -3.81 -40.58 -29.54
CA ALA A 264 -2.41 -40.64 -29.96
C ALA A 264 -1.47 -39.90 -29.01
N LEU A 265 -1.92 -38.75 -28.47
CA LEU A 265 -1.15 -37.96 -27.50
C LEU A 265 -0.98 -38.70 -26.17
N PHE A 266 -2.06 -39.22 -25.58
CA PHE A 266 -1.96 -39.95 -24.32
C PHE A 266 -1.25 -41.31 -24.46
N LYS A 267 -1.28 -41.93 -25.64
CA LYS A 267 -0.48 -43.12 -25.95
C LYS A 267 1.01 -42.81 -25.85
N LYS A 268 1.48 -41.74 -26.51
CA LYS A 268 2.88 -41.28 -26.42
C LYS A 268 3.28 -40.90 -24.99
N LEU A 269 2.38 -40.24 -24.25
CA LEU A 269 2.63 -39.87 -22.87
C LEU A 269 2.76 -41.09 -21.96
N LYS A 270 1.92 -42.12 -22.15
CA LYS A 270 2.04 -43.40 -21.43
C LYS A 270 3.37 -44.09 -21.69
N ASP A 271 3.83 -44.10 -22.95
CA ASP A 271 5.11 -44.72 -23.31
C ASP A 271 6.30 -44.00 -22.62
N SER A 272 6.13 -42.72 -22.28
CA SER A 272 7.16 -41.89 -21.64
C SER A 272 7.02 -41.83 -20.10
N TYR A 273 5.78 -41.95 -19.57
CA TYR A 273 5.46 -41.79 -18.15
C TYR A 273 4.42 -42.82 -17.72
N SER A 274 4.77 -43.66 -16.73
CA SER A 274 3.86 -44.68 -16.20
C SER A 274 2.60 -44.08 -15.56
N GLN A 275 2.70 -42.87 -15.01
CA GLN A 275 1.60 -42.11 -14.41
C GLN A 275 0.54 -41.67 -15.44
N ALA A 276 0.84 -41.65 -16.74
CA ALA A 276 -0.12 -41.27 -17.78
C ALA A 276 -1.04 -42.44 -18.20
N LEU A 277 -0.79 -43.66 -17.73
CA LEU A 277 -1.52 -44.86 -18.12
C LEU A 277 -3.01 -44.76 -17.80
N ARG A 278 -3.39 -44.28 -16.60
CA ARG A 278 -4.79 -44.16 -16.20
C ARG A 278 -5.54 -43.12 -17.04
N ALA A 279 -4.86 -42.04 -17.41
CA ALA A 279 -5.40 -41.02 -18.29
C ALA A 279 -5.62 -41.54 -19.72
N TYR A 280 -4.68 -42.35 -20.24
CA TYR A 280 -4.85 -43.02 -21.53
C TYR A 280 -6.04 -43.99 -21.52
N LEU A 281 -6.17 -44.84 -20.49
CA LEU A 281 -7.34 -45.72 -20.32
C LEU A 281 -8.64 -44.91 -20.27
N TYR A 282 -8.64 -43.75 -19.61
CA TYR A 282 -9.79 -42.84 -19.61
C TYR A 282 -10.16 -42.35 -21.01
N THR A 283 -9.18 -41.90 -21.81
CA THR A 283 -9.44 -41.48 -23.19
C THR A 283 -10.00 -42.61 -24.05
N LEU A 284 -9.48 -43.83 -23.92
CA LEU A 284 -9.98 -45.00 -24.64
C LEU A 284 -11.43 -45.34 -24.24
N ALA A 285 -11.73 -45.27 -22.94
CA ALA A 285 -13.06 -45.54 -22.40
C ALA A 285 -14.11 -44.52 -22.84
N GLU A 286 -13.75 -43.23 -22.85
CA GLU A 286 -14.61 -42.11 -23.24
C GLU A 286 -14.98 -42.18 -24.73
N PHE A 287 -14.00 -42.46 -25.60
CA PHE A 287 -14.24 -42.57 -27.05
C PHE A 287 -14.71 -43.94 -27.50
N GLY A 288 -14.86 -44.88 -26.58
CA GLY A 288 -15.46 -46.18 -26.83
C GLY A 288 -14.57 -47.19 -27.54
N MET A 289 -13.25 -47.06 -27.44
CA MET A 289 -12.27 -48.00 -28.01
C MET A 289 -11.97 -49.15 -27.05
N TYR A 290 -13.00 -49.96 -26.78
CA TYR A 290 -12.95 -51.00 -25.74
C TYR A 290 -12.02 -52.16 -26.07
N ASP A 291 -11.85 -52.49 -27.36
CA ASP A 291 -10.94 -53.56 -27.78
C ASP A 291 -9.48 -53.20 -27.44
N GLU A 292 -9.09 -51.94 -27.69
CA GLU A 292 -7.77 -51.41 -27.32
C GLU A 292 -7.61 -51.30 -25.80
N LEU A 293 -8.68 -50.90 -25.11
CA LEU A 293 -8.69 -50.80 -23.64
C LEU A 293 -8.55 -52.18 -22.98
N LEU A 294 -9.23 -53.22 -23.50
CA LEU A 294 -9.10 -54.61 -23.05
C LEU A 294 -7.69 -55.14 -23.27
N ASN A 295 -7.11 -54.88 -24.44
CA ASN A 295 -5.74 -55.29 -24.76
C ASN A 295 -4.72 -54.64 -23.80
N GLU A 296 -4.94 -53.39 -23.41
CA GLU A 296 -4.05 -52.64 -22.53
C GLU A 296 -4.22 -52.93 -21.03
N LEU A 297 -5.39 -53.41 -20.61
CA LEU A 297 -5.66 -53.87 -19.24
C LEU A 297 -5.07 -55.26 -18.93
N GLY A 298 -4.64 -55.99 -19.96
CA GLY A 298 -4.01 -57.31 -19.84
C GLY A 298 -4.80 -58.32 -19.00
N ASN A 299 -4.12 -59.35 -18.49
CA ASN A 299 -4.72 -60.39 -17.65
C ASN A 299 -4.69 -60.11 -16.15
N ASP A 300 -4.11 -58.98 -15.71
CA ASP A 300 -3.93 -58.70 -14.29
C ASP A 300 -5.20 -58.17 -13.63
N GLN A 301 -5.84 -59.01 -12.80
CA GLN A 301 -7.17 -58.75 -12.22
C GLN A 301 -7.18 -57.67 -11.12
N ASN A 302 -6.02 -57.26 -10.63
CA ASN A 302 -5.90 -56.37 -9.47
C ASN A 302 -5.65 -54.89 -9.80
N GLU A 303 -5.14 -54.57 -10.99
CA GLU A 303 -4.88 -53.19 -11.43
C GLU A 303 -6.09 -52.60 -12.17
N HIS A 304 -6.36 -51.31 -11.95
CA HIS A 304 -7.39 -50.53 -12.67
C HIS A 304 -8.83 -51.09 -12.61
N LYS A 305 -9.25 -51.53 -11.42
CA LYS A 305 -10.60 -52.09 -11.16
C LYS A 305 -11.75 -51.23 -11.67
N ASP A 306 -11.61 -49.90 -11.60
CA ASP A 306 -12.62 -48.93 -12.07
C ASP A 306 -12.92 -49.10 -13.57
N PHE A 307 -11.89 -49.33 -14.39
CA PHE A 307 -12.01 -49.51 -15.85
C PHE A 307 -12.55 -50.88 -16.22
N ARG A 308 -12.21 -51.93 -15.46
CA ARG A 308 -12.81 -53.27 -15.62
C ARG A 308 -14.29 -53.28 -15.21
N LEU A 309 -14.65 -52.57 -14.14
CA LEU A 309 -16.04 -52.40 -13.73
C LEU A 309 -16.84 -51.71 -14.85
N LEU A 310 -16.24 -50.72 -15.51
CA LEU A 310 -16.86 -50.01 -16.62
C LEU A 310 -17.11 -50.91 -17.84
N LEU A 311 -16.13 -51.73 -18.22
CA LEU A 311 -16.28 -52.76 -19.25
C LEU A 311 -17.41 -53.74 -18.90
N PHE A 312 -17.41 -54.28 -17.68
CA PHE A 312 -18.42 -55.23 -17.19
C PHE A 312 -19.83 -54.63 -17.18
N LEU A 313 -19.98 -53.39 -16.70
CA LEU A 313 -21.27 -52.69 -16.66
C LEU A 313 -21.82 -52.42 -18.06
N ARG A 314 -20.94 -52.18 -19.04
CA ARG A 314 -21.30 -51.99 -20.44
C ARG A 314 -21.66 -53.30 -21.14
N GLU A 315 -20.93 -54.39 -20.89
CA GLU A 315 -21.30 -55.74 -21.36
C GLU A 315 -22.70 -56.15 -20.88
N HIS A 316 -23.12 -55.64 -19.72
CA HIS A 316 -24.46 -55.80 -19.17
C HIS A 316 -25.47 -54.68 -19.53
N ASN A 317 -25.20 -53.89 -20.57
CA ASN A 317 -26.08 -52.82 -21.10
C ASN A 317 -26.49 -51.71 -20.10
N LYS A 318 -25.72 -51.47 -19.03
CA LYS A 318 -25.99 -50.35 -18.10
C LYS A 318 -25.17 -49.11 -18.47
N LYS A 319 -25.84 -47.99 -18.74
CA LYS A 319 -25.21 -46.67 -19.00
C LYS A 319 -24.88 -45.98 -17.67
N ILE A 320 -23.62 -45.61 -17.45
CA ILE A 320 -23.20 -44.77 -16.32
C ILE A 320 -22.29 -43.64 -16.83
N GLU A 321 -22.37 -42.49 -16.18
CA GLU A 321 -21.48 -41.34 -16.42
C GLU A 321 -20.05 -41.68 -15.98
N LEU A 322 -19.11 -41.71 -16.94
CA LEU A 322 -17.68 -41.98 -16.73
C LEU A 322 -17.06 -41.07 -15.65
N GLU A 323 -17.53 -39.83 -15.55
CA GLU A 323 -17.06 -38.83 -14.58
C GLU A 323 -17.31 -39.23 -13.11
N LYS A 324 -18.34 -40.04 -12.82
CA LYS A 324 -18.69 -40.47 -11.45
C LYS A 324 -17.98 -41.73 -11.01
N LEU A 325 -17.49 -42.53 -11.96
CA LEU A 325 -16.97 -43.88 -11.71
C LEU A 325 -15.44 -43.89 -11.60
N ILE A 326 -14.77 -42.95 -12.26
CA ILE A 326 -13.31 -42.84 -12.29
C ILE A 326 -12.90 -41.53 -11.60
N GLN A 327 -12.50 -41.63 -10.32
CA GLN A 327 -11.99 -40.50 -9.51
C GLN A 327 -10.47 -40.46 -9.44
#